data_AF-A0AAD7CT44-F1
#
_entry.id   AF-A0AAD7CT44-F1
#
_cell.length_a   1.000
_cell.length_b   1.000
_cell.length_c   1.000
_cell.angle_alpha   90.00
_cell.angle_beta   90.00
_cell.angle_gamma   90.00
#
_symmetry.space_group_name_H-M   'P 1'
#
loop_
_entity.id
_entity.type
_entity.pdbx_description
1 polymer ?
#
loop_
_entity_poly.entity_id
_entity_poly.type
_entity_poly.pdbx_seq_one_letter_code
_entity_poly.pdbx_strand_id
1 'polypeptide(L)'
;MPKARSVKKRPHNKRSPAQILNFARNHAHKPYVPLTTSAASTSANRALASQPNNAPAAVHPHDRSTLQLLLTHTTNLLNDALAERDTALAQLEEQSHEINDLENELELQELETTKLDNIRDDLTRQLMQNMHPDIQDMENELSQQGIEIIMLRKELFLARTKNSQLSDSLLRAEAQLKTNYSLLRNERRKTSRGIAANKLAHTVSFLRELEVLEAKKQSDLLEDANQQLEKNISALEATNQQDKDEISRLQDRSRGLMKKIKKLQMRCLRAPKVKSNAVAKAKEKALVFKLTHGRTYTPTARALARKLERHGCSQEFVGVVIEDVCNAAGVRVNKRMSRRTVGRSIGEGAVAAKIQIVDEMAHASSVFHWE
;
A
#
# COMPACT_ATOMS: atom_id res chain seq x y z
N MET A 1 -0.97 23.48 -22.12
CA MET A 1 0.30 23.17 -21.41
C MET A 1 0.09 23.17 -19.88
N PRO A 2 -0.43 22.08 -19.28
CA PRO A 2 -0.53 21.95 -17.83
C PRO A 2 0.81 21.52 -17.22
N LYS A 3 1.18 22.08 -16.05
CA LYS A 3 2.40 21.69 -15.32
C LYS A 3 2.16 20.44 -14.47
N ALA A 4 2.83 19.34 -14.80
CA ALA A 4 2.74 18.09 -14.04
C ALA A 4 3.24 18.26 -12.59
N ARG A 5 2.45 17.84 -11.59
CA ARG A 5 2.84 17.88 -10.17
C ARG A 5 3.71 16.66 -9.82
N SER A 6 4.94 16.92 -9.38
CA SER A 6 5.85 15.87 -8.90
C SER A 6 5.36 15.26 -7.59
N VAL A 7 5.03 13.97 -7.60
CA VAL A 7 4.60 13.21 -6.41
C VAL A 7 5.84 12.68 -5.68
N LYS A 8 6.19 13.29 -4.54
CA LYS A 8 7.26 12.79 -3.65
C LYS A 8 6.89 11.41 -3.09
N LYS A 9 7.47 10.35 -3.66
CA LYS A 9 7.43 8.99 -3.08
C LYS A 9 8.09 9.01 -1.70
N ARG A 10 7.39 8.52 -0.67
CA ARG A 10 7.96 8.34 0.68
C ARG A 10 8.98 7.18 0.67
N PRO A 11 10.09 7.26 1.42
CA PRO A 11 11.02 6.14 1.52
C PRO A 11 10.40 4.97 2.31
N HIS A 12 10.44 3.76 1.75
CA HIS A 12 10.09 2.55 2.49
C HIS A 12 11.18 2.24 3.51
N ASN A 13 10.83 2.30 4.79
CA ASN A 13 11.73 1.99 5.90
C ASN A 13 11.99 0.46 5.97
N LYS A 14 13.02 -0.01 5.26
CA LYS A 14 13.49 -1.40 5.29
C LYS A 14 14.17 -1.69 6.63
N ARG A 15 13.41 -2.10 7.64
CA ARG A 15 13.97 -2.77 8.83
C ARG A 15 14.70 -4.04 8.39
N SER A 16 15.95 -4.21 8.81
CA SER A 16 16.75 -5.39 8.45
C SER A 16 16.36 -6.60 9.32
N PRO A 17 16.56 -7.85 8.84
CA PRO A 17 16.29 -9.06 9.64
C PRO A 17 17.21 -9.24 10.88
N ALA A 18 18.23 -8.40 11.05
CA ALA A 18 19.32 -8.60 12.00
C ALA A 18 19.02 -8.19 13.46
N GLN A 19 17.80 -7.77 13.79
CA GLN A 19 17.45 -7.19 15.10
C GLN A 19 16.53 -8.07 15.98
N ILE A 20 16.39 -9.37 15.68
CA ILE A 20 15.40 -10.26 16.35
C ILE A 20 16.04 -11.40 17.18
N LEU A 21 17.38 -11.59 17.13
CA LEU A 21 18.07 -12.65 17.89
C LEU A 21 19.13 -12.10 18.85
N ASN A 22 18.67 -11.48 19.94
CA ASN A 22 19.49 -11.12 21.10
C ASN A 22 18.64 -11.12 22.39
N PHE A 23 18.07 -12.28 22.76
CA PHE A 23 17.28 -12.42 24.00
C PHE A 23 17.31 -13.85 24.61
N ALA A 24 18.47 -14.52 24.57
CA ALA A 24 18.63 -15.86 25.15
C ALA A 24 20.06 -16.05 25.73
N ARG A 25 20.45 -15.18 26.67
CA ARG A 25 21.67 -15.34 27.48
C ARG A 25 21.37 -14.87 28.90
N ASN A 26 21.95 -15.56 29.89
CA ASN A 26 21.75 -15.44 31.35
C ASN A 26 20.63 -16.31 31.94
N HIS A 27 21.00 -17.52 32.36
CA HIS A 27 20.80 -17.95 33.75
C HIS A 27 21.93 -18.93 34.11
N ALA A 28 22.64 -18.67 35.21
CA ALA A 28 23.78 -19.48 35.66
C ALA A 28 23.86 -19.49 37.19
N HIS A 29 23.67 -20.67 37.79
CA HIS A 29 23.93 -21.05 39.18
C HIS A 29 23.75 -22.57 39.26
N LYS A 30 24.45 -23.34 40.12
CA LYS A 30 25.77 -23.26 40.77
C LYS A 30 25.99 -24.69 41.36
N PRO A 31 27.20 -25.23 41.51
CA PRO A 31 27.39 -26.57 42.08
C PRO A 31 27.30 -26.55 43.61
N TYR A 32 27.07 -27.73 44.20
CA TYR A 32 27.30 -28.00 45.63
C TYR A 32 27.88 -29.40 45.81
N VAL A 33 28.60 -29.65 46.92
CA VAL A 33 29.41 -30.85 47.15
C VAL A 33 29.08 -31.48 48.55
N PRO A 34 29.81 -32.47 49.12
CA PRO A 34 29.18 -33.57 49.86
C PRO A 34 29.10 -33.34 51.37
N LEU A 35 28.50 -34.29 52.08
CA LEU A 35 28.62 -34.45 53.54
C LEU A 35 28.84 -35.92 53.93
N THR A 36 29.47 -36.11 55.10
CA THR A 36 29.97 -37.39 55.66
C THR A 36 29.43 -37.60 57.09
N THR A 37 30.02 -38.52 57.87
CA THR A 37 29.61 -38.96 59.25
C THR A 37 28.34 -39.84 59.28
N SER A 38 28.06 -40.69 60.27
CA SER A 38 28.70 -41.08 61.56
C SER A 38 28.50 -42.62 61.70
N ALA A 39 29.40 -43.49 62.20
CA ALA A 39 30.20 -43.54 63.44
C ALA A 39 29.38 -43.79 64.74
N ALA A 40 29.97 -44.59 65.66
CA ALA A 40 29.51 -45.09 66.98
C ALA A 40 28.57 -46.34 67.02
N SER A 41 28.52 -47.19 68.06
CA SER A 41 29.54 -47.81 68.97
C SER A 41 28.86 -48.75 70.01
N THR A 42 29.63 -49.43 70.88
CA THR A 42 29.23 -49.98 72.23
C THR A 42 28.23 -51.17 72.23
N SER A 43 28.06 -52.04 73.25
CA SER A 43 28.65 -52.33 74.59
C SER A 43 27.98 -53.61 75.19
N ALA A 44 28.39 -54.28 76.28
CA ALA A 44 29.68 -54.59 76.96
C ALA A 44 29.40 -55.43 78.26
N ASN A 45 30.41 -56.08 78.86
CA ASN A 45 30.39 -56.81 80.16
C ASN A 45 29.65 -58.19 80.13
N ARG A 46 29.68 -59.09 81.14
CA ARG A 46 30.16 -59.14 82.57
C ARG A 46 30.39 -60.64 82.91
N ALA A 47 31.38 -61.20 83.64
CA ALA A 47 32.22 -60.83 84.80
C ALA A 47 31.61 -61.15 86.20
N LEU A 48 32.47 -61.60 87.15
CA LEU A 48 32.22 -62.15 88.53
C LEU A 48 31.92 -63.67 88.58
N ALA A 49 32.30 -64.50 89.57
CA ALA A 49 33.29 -64.50 90.70
C ALA A 49 33.41 -65.99 91.22
N SER A 50 34.10 -66.47 92.28
CA SER A 50 34.93 -65.94 93.41
C SER A 50 35.82 -67.06 94.04
N GLN A 51 36.60 -66.76 95.08
CA GLN A 51 37.25 -67.69 96.07
C GLN A 51 36.88 -67.21 97.53
N PRO A 52 37.59 -67.42 98.68
CA PRO A 52 38.78 -68.24 99.05
C PRO A 52 38.81 -68.87 100.49
N ASN A 53 40.00 -69.34 100.94
CA ASN A 53 40.51 -69.44 102.34
C ASN A 53 39.97 -70.56 103.28
N ASN A 54 40.74 -71.18 104.20
CA ASN A 54 41.96 -70.78 104.93
C ASN A 54 42.86 -71.97 105.40
N ALA A 55 44.09 -71.66 105.86
CA ALA A 55 45.01 -72.47 106.70
C ALA A 55 45.57 -71.53 107.82
N PRO A 56 46.74 -71.69 108.53
CA PRO A 56 47.74 -72.77 108.63
C PRO A 56 48.33 -72.99 110.08
N ALA A 57 49.53 -73.61 110.16
CA ALA A 57 50.58 -73.51 111.22
C ALA A 57 50.46 -74.30 112.56
N ALA A 58 51.54 -74.47 113.37
CA ALA A 58 52.89 -75.06 113.17
C ALA A 58 53.82 -74.80 114.41
N VAL A 59 54.85 -75.67 114.63
CA VAL A 59 56.01 -75.58 115.59
C VAL A 59 55.67 -75.49 117.11
N HIS A 60 56.54 -75.79 118.11
CA HIS A 60 58.01 -76.04 118.23
C HIS A 60 58.32 -77.09 119.38
N PRO A 61 59.56 -77.33 119.91
CA PRO A 61 59.97 -78.64 120.49
C PRO A 61 60.62 -78.59 121.91
N HIS A 62 61.40 -79.64 122.28
CA HIS A 62 62.22 -79.86 123.51
C HIS A 62 61.48 -80.35 124.78
N ASP A 63 62.07 -81.14 125.70
CA ASP A 63 63.42 -81.77 125.72
C ASP A 63 63.44 -83.18 126.40
N ARG A 64 64.64 -83.76 126.54
CA ARG A 64 64.94 -85.12 127.05
C ARG A 64 64.99 -85.26 128.58
N SER A 65 64.80 -86.52 129.01
CA SER A 65 64.93 -87.07 130.38
C SER A 65 63.80 -86.65 131.34
N THR A 66 63.34 -87.49 132.28
CA THR A 66 64.01 -88.63 132.94
C THR A 66 63.22 -89.95 132.92
N LEU A 67 63.81 -91.00 132.34
CA LEU A 67 63.26 -92.37 132.24
C LEU A 67 63.51 -93.20 133.52
N GLN A 68 62.80 -92.97 134.64
CA GLN A 68 62.99 -93.86 135.81
C GLN A 68 61.85 -94.07 136.84
N LEU A 69 60.58 -93.94 136.44
CA LEU A 69 59.45 -94.50 137.23
C LEU A 69 58.35 -95.11 136.33
N LEU A 70 58.79 -95.69 135.21
CA LEU A 70 57.99 -96.05 134.03
C LEU A 70 57.61 -97.54 134.02
N LEU A 71 57.32 -98.15 135.18
CA LEU A 71 57.14 -99.61 135.28
C LEU A 71 56.03 -100.12 136.24
N THR A 72 55.34 -99.24 136.96
CA THR A 72 54.24 -99.63 137.88
C THR A 72 52.93 -98.87 137.66
N HIS A 73 52.95 -97.75 136.94
CA HIS A 73 51.73 -97.10 136.42
C HIS A 73 51.23 -97.76 135.12
N THR A 74 52.15 -98.40 134.38
CA THR A 74 51.93 -98.99 133.05
C THR A 74 50.99 -100.19 133.04
N THR A 75 50.92 -100.97 134.13
CA THR A 75 50.04 -102.15 134.20
C THR A 75 48.57 -101.81 134.35
N ASN A 76 48.24 -100.66 134.94
CA ASN A 76 46.85 -100.24 135.11
C ASN A 76 46.35 -99.51 133.85
N LEU A 77 47.19 -98.63 133.28
CA LEU A 77 46.93 -98.00 131.98
C LEU A 77 46.70 -99.02 130.85
N LEU A 78 47.33 -100.20 130.91
CA LEU A 78 47.13 -101.27 129.93
C LEU A 78 45.73 -101.93 130.00
N ASN A 79 45.09 -101.96 131.17
CA ASN A 79 43.74 -102.52 131.30
C ASN A 79 42.68 -101.50 130.84
N ASP A 80 42.83 -100.23 131.22
CA ASP A 80 41.92 -99.16 130.79
C ASP A 80 42.02 -98.96 129.26
N ALA A 81 43.25 -98.97 128.70
CA ALA A 81 43.46 -98.87 127.25
C ALA A 81 42.95 -100.09 126.45
N LEU A 82 42.84 -101.28 127.06
CA LEU A 82 42.19 -102.43 126.41
C LEU A 82 40.67 -102.25 126.33
N ALA A 83 40.04 -101.71 127.39
CA ALA A 83 38.62 -101.38 127.38
C ALA A 83 38.30 -100.30 126.33
N GLU A 84 39.11 -99.22 126.26
CA GLU A 84 38.97 -98.20 125.21
C GLU A 84 39.16 -98.79 123.81
N ARG A 85 40.16 -99.65 123.60
CA ARG A 85 40.44 -100.26 122.29
C ARG A 85 39.30 -101.13 121.79
N ASP A 86 38.68 -101.91 122.66
CA ASP A 86 37.59 -102.81 122.27
C ASP A 86 36.28 -102.01 122.04
N THR A 87 36.07 -100.85 122.69
CA THR A 87 35.03 -99.89 122.26
C THR A 87 35.34 -99.19 120.92
N ALA A 88 36.61 -98.89 120.63
CA ALA A 88 37.02 -98.29 119.36
C ALA A 88 36.91 -99.28 118.17
N LEU A 89 37.10 -100.59 118.42
CA LEU A 89 36.85 -101.64 117.42
C LEU A 89 35.37 -101.72 117.05
N ALA A 90 34.45 -101.66 118.03
CA ALA A 90 33.02 -101.64 117.75
C ALA A 90 32.60 -100.44 116.88
N GLN A 91 33.17 -99.25 117.14
CA GLN A 91 32.92 -98.05 116.30
C GLN A 91 33.50 -98.16 114.88
N LEU A 92 34.62 -98.88 114.70
CA LEU A 92 35.19 -99.14 113.37
C LEU A 92 34.38 -100.18 112.59
N GLU A 93 33.80 -101.18 113.24
CA GLU A 93 32.87 -102.14 112.60
C GLU A 93 31.55 -101.46 112.20
N GLU A 94 31.03 -100.54 113.03
CA GLU A 94 29.87 -99.70 112.70
C GLU A 94 30.14 -98.79 111.48
N GLN A 95 31.27 -98.07 111.47
CA GLN A 95 31.69 -97.27 110.30
C GLN A 95 31.96 -98.12 109.04
N SER A 96 32.46 -99.35 109.19
CA SER A 96 32.67 -100.25 108.06
C SER A 96 31.35 -100.76 107.44
N HIS A 97 30.25 -100.75 108.18
CA HIS A 97 28.93 -101.01 107.61
C HIS A 97 28.38 -99.77 106.90
N GLU A 98 28.47 -98.59 107.52
CA GLU A 98 28.01 -97.32 106.92
C GLU A 98 28.70 -97.00 105.58
N ILE A 99 29.99 -97.35 105.43
CA ILE A 99 30.72 -97.24 104.15
C ILE A 99 30.17 -98.21 103.09
N ASN A 100 29.91 -99.47 103.44
CA ASN A 100 29.37 -100.45 102.49
C ASN A 100 27.99 -100.05 101.97
N ASP A 101 27.12 -99.51 102.83
CA ASP A 101 25.78 -99.06 102.41
C ASP A 101 25.88 -97.86 101.44
N LEU A 102 26.82 -96.94 101.67
CA LEU A 102 27.09 -95.80 100.77
C LEU A 102 27.70 -96.22 99.42
N GLU A 103 28.58 -97.23 99.37
CA GLU A 103 29.11 -97.74 98.09
C GLU A 103 28.00 -98.39 97.24
N ASN A 104 27.06 -99.12 97.87
CA ASN A 104 25.88 -99.67 97.17
C ASN A 104 24.94 -98.55 96.67
N GLU A 105 24.78 -97.45 97.42
CA GLU A 105 23.97 -96.31 96.97
C GLU A 105 24.62 -95.57 95.79
N LEU A 106 25.95 -95.56 95.71
CA LEU A 106 26.71 -94.98 94.60
C LEU A 106 26.57 -95.79 93.29
N GLU A 107 26.75 -97.12 93.34
CA GLU A 107 26.52 -97.99 92.16
C GLU A 107 25.09 -97.84 91.62
N LEU A 108 24.10 -97.65 92.51
CA LEU A 108 22.71 -97.44 92.10
C LEU A 108 22.52 -96.13 91.32
N GLN A 109 23.22 -95.05 91.72
CA GLN A 109 23.21 -93.76 91.01
C GLN A 109 23.96 -93.82 89.67
N GLU A 110 25.06 -94.56 89.57
CA GLU A 110 25.74 -94.79 88.27
C GLU A 110 24.85 -95.61 87.32
N LEU A 111 24.10 -96.58 87.84
CA LEU A 111 23.10 -97.35 87.07
C LEU A 111 21.84 -96.52 86.70
N GLU A 112 21.57 -95.40 87.38
CA GLU A 112 20.45 -94.51 87.04
C GLU A 112 20.86 -93.43 86.03
N THR A 113 22.03 -92.81 86.22
CA THR A 113 22.59 -91.84 85.25
C THR A 113 22.83 -92.46 83.88
N THR A 114 23.38 -93.68 83.80
CA THR A 114 23.54 -94.40 82.54
C THR A 114 22.21 -94.74 81.84
N LYS A 115 21.10 -94.94 82.58
CA LYS A 115 19.76 -95.07 81.98
C LYS A 115 19.27 -93.73 81.43
N LEU A 116 19.49 -92.63 82.15
CA LEU A 116 19.09 -91.29 81.73
C LEU A 116 19.79 -90.84 80.44
N ASP A 117 21.09 -91.12 80.27
CA ASP A 117 21.79 -90.81 79.02
C ASP A 117 21.33 -91.71 77.85
N ASN A 118 21.03 -92.99 78.07
CA ASN A 118 20.41 -93.82 77.02
C ASN A 118 19.02 -93.30 76.59
N ILE A 119 18.19 -92.87 77.56
CA ILE A 119 16.89 -92.24 77.29
C ILE A 119 17.06 -90.93 76.51
N ARG A 120 18.07 -90.12 76.85
CA ARG A 120 18.40 -88.86 76.16
C ARG A 120 18.84 -89.09 74.71
N ASP A 121 19.62 -90.13 74.47
CA ASP A 121 20.09 -90.51 73.14
C ASP A 121 18.94 -90.99 72.25
N ASP A 122 18.04 -91.84 72.76
CA ASP A 122 16.85 -92.24 72.01
C ASP A 122 15.83 -91.11 71.86
N LEU A 123 15.67 -90.22 72.85
CA LEU A 123 14.81 -89.05 72.73
C LEU A 123 15.33 -88.08 71.65
N THR A 124 16.65 -87.88 71.56
CA THR A 124 17.24 -87.04 70.50
C THR A 124 17.20 -87.71 69.13
N ARG A 125 17.34 -89.04 69.03
CA ARG A 125 17.07 -89.77 67.77
C ARG A 125 15.62 -89.66 67.34
N GLN A 126 14.66 -89.79 68.25
CA GLN A 126 13.23 -89.59 67.96
C GLN A 126 12.94 -88.14 67.55
N LEU A 127 13.54 -87.16 68.23
CA LEU A 127 13.40 -85.74 67.85
C LEU A 127 13.92 -85.50 66.43
N MET A 128 15.10 -86.05 66.09
CA MET A 128 15.68 -85.96 64.75
C MET A 128 14.81 -86.68 63.70
N GLN A 129 14.32 -87.90 63.98
CA GLN A 129 13.48 -88.65 63.04
C GLN A 129 12.11 -88.00 62.81
N ASN A 130 11.52 -87.37 63.83
CA ASN A 130 10.23 -86.70 63.71
C ASN A 130 10.35 -85.30 63.10
N MET A 131 11.40 -84.53 63.42
CA MET A 131 11.56 -83.16 62.90
C MET A 131 12.21 -83.08 61.52
N HIS A 132 13.06 -84.04 61.11
CA HIS A 132 13.71 -84.00 59.81
C HIS A 132 12.73 -84.02 58.61
N PRO A 133 11.64 -84.81 58.57
CA PRO A 133 10.66 -84.71 57.47
C PRO A 133 9.97 -83.34 57.45
N ASP A 134 9.50 -82.83 58.60
CA ASP A 134 8.87 -81.51 58.70
C ASP A 134 9.81 -80.38 58.21
N ILE A 135 11.10 -80.44 58.60
CA ILE A 135 12.13 -79.50 58.14
C ILE A 135 12.32 -79.62 56.63
N GLN A 136 12.39 -80.83 56.09
CA GLN A 136 12.64 -81.06 54.67
C GLN A 136 11.44 -80.67 53.79
N ASP A 137 10.21 -80.84 54.28
CA ASP A 137 9.01 -80.35 53.60
C ASP A 137 8.88 -78.82 53.68
N MET A 138 9.27 -78.19 54.80
CA MET A 138 9.42 -76.72 54.86
C MET A 138 10.50 -76.20 53.90
N GLU A 139 11.64 -76.88 53.76
CA GLU A 139 12.67 -76.55 52.77
C GLU A 139 12.17 -76.72 51.33
N ASN A 140 11.40 -77.78 51.05
CA ASN A 140 10.75 -77.99 49.76
C ASN A 140 9.73 -76.90 49.44
N GLU A 141 8.90 -76.48 50.41
CA GLU A 141 7.93 -75.40 50.22
C GLU A 141 8.63 -74.05 50.02
N LEU A 142 9.63 -73.72 50.84
CA LEU A 142 10.46 -72.51 50.67
C LEU A 142 11.16 -72.48 49.30
N SER A 143 11.59 -73.63 48.79
CA SER A 143 12.17 -73.77 47.45
C SER A 143 11.14 -73.51 46.35
N GLN A 144 9.94 -74.08 46.47
CA GLN A 144 8.83 -73.85 45.52
C GLN A 144 8.37 -72.38 45.52
N GLN A 145 8.14 -71.79 46.70
CA GLN A 145 7.83 -70.37 46.86
C GLN A 145 8.97 -69.49 46.29
N GLY A 146 10.23 -69.88 46.49
CA GLY A 146 11.39 -69.21 45.89
C GLY A 146 11.37 -69.20 44.36
N ILE A 147 11.03 -70.32 43.73
CA ILE A 147 10.85 -70.45 42.27
C ILE A 147 9.68 -69.59 41.79
N GLU A 148 8.54 -69.60 42.49
CA GLU A 148 7.38 -68.77 42.15
C GLU A 148 7.72 -67.27 42.25
N ILE A 149 8.40 -66.84 43.32
CA ILE A 149 8.87 -65.46 43.48
C ILE A 149 9.82 -65.05 42.34
N ILE A 150 10.69 -65.94 41.85
CA ILE A 150 11.55 -65.68 40.69
C ILE A 150 10.72 -65.53 39.40
N MET A 151 9.72 -66.38 39.19
CA MET A 151 8.82 -66.32 38.03
C MET A 151 7.97 -65.04 38.03
N LEU A 152 7.30 -64.73 39.15
CA LEU A 152 6.51 -63.50 39.32
C LEU A 152 7.37 -62.24 39.15
N ARG A 153 8.61 -62.22 39.65
CA ARG A 153 9.56 -61.11 39.41
C ARG A 153 9.90 -60.95 37.92
N LYS A 154 10.07 -62.05 37.19
CA LYS A 154 10.34 -62.07 35.74
C LYS A 154 9.14 -61.55 34.94
N GLU A 155 7.93 -61.99 35.26
CA GLU A 155 6.70 -61.50 34.63
C GLU A 155 6.45 -60.02 34.92
N LEU A 156 6.62 -59.60 36.17
CA LEU A 156 6.49 -58.21 36.60
C LEU A 156 7.53 -57.30 35.90
N PHE A 157 8.75 -57.79 35.65
CA PHE A 157 9.75 -57.10 34.83
C PHE A 157 9.33 -56.99 33.35
N LEU A 158 8.78 -58.05 32.76
CA LEU A 158 8.25 -58.02 31.39
C LEU A 158 7.04 -57.08 31.27
N ALA A 159 6.15 -57.05 32.26
CA ALA A 159 5.04 -56.11 32.33
C ALA A 159 5.51 -54.65 32.45
N ARG A 160 6.53 -54.38 33.29
CA ARG A 160 7.14 -53.04 33.42
C ARG A 160 7.78 -52.57 32.12
N THR A 161 8.57 -53.41 31.45
CA THR A 161 9.22 -53.05 30.18
C THR A 161 8.19 -52.85 29.06
N LYS A 162 7.16 -53.70 28.97
CA LYS A 162 6.03 -53.51 28.03
C LYS A 162 5.26 -52.22 28.30
N ASN A 163 4.98 -51.88 29.57
CA ASN A 163 4.31 -50.63 29.93
C ASN A 163 5.16 -49.40 29.59
N SER A 164 6.48 -49.46 29.76
CA SER A 164 7.39 -48.39 29.29
C SER A 164 7.29 -48.21 27.77
N GLN A 165 7.39 -49.29 27.00
CA GLN A 165 7.29 -49.26 25.53
C GLN A 165 5.95 -48.70 25.03
N LEU A 166 4.84 -49.00 25.74
CA LEU A 166 3.51 -48.46 25.45
C LEU A 166 3.38 -46.98 25.84
N SER A 167 3.98 -46.55 26.95
CA SER A 167 4.09 -45.13 27.31
C SER A 167 4.87 -44.35 26.24
N ASP A 168 6.01 -44.90 25.80
CA ASP A 168 6.86 -44.29 24.76
C ASP A 168 6.18 -44.25 23.39
N SER A 169 5.35 -45.25 23.04
CA SER A 169 4.58 -45.23 21.80
C SER A 169 3.41 -44.24 21.86
N LEU A 170 2.72 -44.13 23.00
CA LEU A 170 1.67 -43.14 23.24
C LEU A 170 2.21 -41.70 23.18
N LEU A 171 3.34 -41.41 23.82
CA LEU A 171 3.99 -40.10 23.76
C LEU A 171 4.39 -39.71 22.32
N ARG A 172 4.88 -40.69 21.53
CA ARG A 172 5.18 -40.49 20.10
C ARG A 172 3.92 -40.26 19.26
N ALA A 173 2.84 -41.00 19.52
CA ALA A 173 1.55 -40.81 18.86
C ALA A 173 0.93 -39.43 19.18
N GLU A 174 1.00 -38.99 20.45
CA GLU A 174 0.58 -37.64 20.84
C GLU A 174 1.40 -36.55 20.12
N ALA A 175 2.72 -36.71 20.04
CA ALA A 175 3.58 -35.77 19.32
C ALA A 175 3.21 -35.70 17.83
N GLN A 176 2.99 -36.85 17.18
CA GLN A 176 2.52 -36.92 15.79
C GLN A 176 1.13 -36.31 15.60
N LEU A 177 0.20 -36.50 16.54
CA LEU A 177 -1.13 -35.89 16.48
C LEU A 177 -1.05 -34.36 16.62
N LYS A 178 -0.19 -33.86 17.52
CA LYS A 178 0.07 -32.42 17.70
C LYS A 178 0.70 -31.79 16.45
N THR A 179 1.67 -32.44 15.80
CA THR A 179 2.25 -31.95 14.54
C THR A 179 1.24 -32.02 13.38
N ASN A 180 0.55 -33.15 13.19
CA ASN A 180 -0.46 -33.33 12.14
C ASN A 180 -1.62 -32.32 12.26
N TYR A 181 -2.10 -32.04 13.49
CA TYR A 181 -3.09 -31.00 13.72
C TYR A 181 -2.56 -29.61 13.34
N SER A 182 -1.30 -29.30 13.65
CA SER A 182 -0.68 -28.03 13.26
C SER A 182 -0.55 -27.87 11.73
N LEU A 183 -0.22 -28.95 11.01
CA LEU A 183 -0.17 -29.00 9.55
C LEU A 183 -1.56 -28.80 8.95
N LEU A 184 -2.56 -29.56 9.42
CA LEU A 184 -3.96 -29.41 8.97
C LEU A 184 -4.50 -27.99 9.22
N ARG A 185 -4.17 -27.38 10.35
CA ARG A 185 -4.53 -25.99 10.67
C ARG A 185 -3.84 -24.99 9.74
N ASN A 186 -2.61 -25.26 9.31
CA ASN A 186 -1.87 -24.44 8.36
C ASN A 186 -2.39 -24.59 6.93
N GLU A 187 -2.73 -25.81 6.48
CA GLU A 187 -3.37 -26.01 5.17
C GLU A 187 -4.76 -25.39 5.10
N ARG A 188 -5.61 -25.56 6.13
CA ARG A 188 -6.90 -24.85 6.23
C ARG A 188 -6.75 -23.33 6.20
N ARG A 189 -5.65 -22.79 6.74
CA ARG A 189 -5.31 -21.36 6.66
C ARG A 189 -4.82 -20.96 5.26
N LYS A 190 -4.04 -21.80 4.57
CA LYS A 190 -3.62 -21.55 3.17
C LYS A 190 -4.83 -21.54 2.22
N THR A 191 -5.70 -22.56 2.29
CA THR A 191 -6.89 -22.63 1.42
C THR A 191 -7.88 -21.50 1.71
N SER A 192 -8.12 -21.17 2.99
CA SER A 192 -8.93 -20.00 3.37
C SER A 192 -8.36 -18.68 2.83
N ARG A 193 -7.04 -18.47 2.91
CA ARG A 193 -6.38 -17.30 2.29
C ARG A 193 -6.49 -17.31 0.77
N GLY A 194 -6.37 -18.47 0.12
CA GLY A 194 -6.53 -18.61 -1.33
C GLY A 194 -7.94 -18.25 -1.79
N ILE A 195 -8.97 -18.73 -1.09
CA ILE A 195 -10.37 -18.36 -1.35
C ILE A 195 -10.58 -16.84 -1.15
N ALA A 196 -10.03 -16.26 -0.08
CA ALA A 196 -10.11 -14.82 0.16
C ALA A 196 -9.37 -13.99 -0.91
N ALA A 197 -8.19 -14.44 -1.34
CA ALA A 197 -7.41 -13.81 -2.40
C ALA A 197 -8.10 -13.89 -3.77
N ASN A 198 -8.71 -15.03 -4.11
CA ASN A 198 -9.47 -15.20 -5.36
C ASN A 198 -10.74 -14.33 -5.37
N LYS A 199 -11.45 -14.21 -4.23
CA LYS A 199 -12.57 -13.27 -4.09
C LYS A 199 -12.11 -11.82 -4.27
N LEU A 200 -11.00 -11.44 -3.63
CA LEU A 200 -10.43 -10.10 -3.78
C LEU A 200 -10.01 -9.82 -5.23
N ALA A 201 -9.37 -10.79 -5.90
CA ALA A 201 -8.98 -10.68 -7.30
C ALA A 201 -10.18 -10.47 -8.24
N HIS A 202 -11.28 -11.21 -8.04
CA HIS A 202 -12.53 -10.97 -8.78
C HIS A 202 -13.09 -9.56 -8.52
N THR A 203 -13.14 -9.09 -7.27
CA THR A 203 -13.62 -7.72 -6.99
C THR A 203 -12.73 -6.65 -7.61
N VAL A 204 -11.40 -6.88 -7.67
CA VAL A 204 -10.46 -5.95 -8.32
C VAL A 204 -10.57 -5.99 -9.86
N SER A 205 -10.89 -7.14 -10.46
CA SER A 205 -11.20 -7.21 -11.90
C SER A 205 -12.47 -6.42 -12.22
N PHE A 206 -13.56 -6.72 -11.50
CA PHE A 206 -14.85 -6.06 -11.68
C PHE A 206 -14.78 -4.53 -11.48
N LEU A 207 -14.05 -4.05 -10.47
CA LEU A 207 -13.83 -2.61 -10.27
C LEU A 207 -13.04 -1.97 -11.43
N ARG A 208 -12.03 -2.65 -11.99
CA ARG A 208 -11.31 -2.16 -13.18
C ARG A 208 -12.17 -2.16 -14.43
N GLU A 209 -13.06 -3.15 -14.58
CA GLU A 209 -14.02 -3.20 -15.69
C GLU A 209 -15.01 -2.04 -15.60
N LEU A 210 -15.46 -1.68 -14.39
CA LEU A 210 -16.26 -0.47 -14.15
C LEU A 210 -15.47 0.83 -14.40
N GLU A 211 -14.23 0.95 -13.91
CA GLU A 211 -13.35 2.10 -14.17
C GLU A 211 -13.16 2.33 -15.69
N VAL A 212 -12.96 1.25 -16.46
CA VAL A 212 -12.84 1.32 -17.93
C VAL A 212 -14.16 1.71 -18.61
N LEU A 213 -15.31 1.24 -18.12
CA LEU A 213 -16.62 1.61 -18.65
C LEU A 213 -16.99 3.07 -18.34
N GLU A 214 -16.60 3.58 -17.16
CA GLU A 214 -16.79 4.99 -16.81
C GLU A 214 -15.85 5.90 -17.61
N ALA A 215 -14.57 5.53 -17.74
CA ALA A 215 -13.61 6.25 -18.58
C ALA A 215 -14.04 6.32 -20.05
N LYS A 216 -14.66 5.25 -20.59
CA LYS A 216 -15.28 5.27 -21.93
C LYS A 216 -16.40 6.30 -22.02
N LYS A 217 -17.40 6.24 -21.13
CA LYS A 217 -18.51 7.22 -21.10
C LYS A 217 -18.01 8.66 -21.00
N GLN A 218 -16.95 8.92 -20.23
CA GLN A 218 -16.33 10.25 -20.16
C GLN A 218 -15.62 10.63 -21.47
N SER A 219 -14.98 9.68 -22.16
CA SER A 219 -14.40 9.89 -23.49
C SER A 219 -15.47 10.21 -24.54
N ASP A 220 -16.56 9.43 -24.57
CA ASP A 220 -17.66 9.59 -25.52
C ASP A 220 -18.30 10.98 -25.39
N LEU A 221 -18.58 11.42 -24.15
CA LEU A 221 -19.10 12.76 -23.84
C LEU A 221 -18.13 13.90 -24.22
N LEU A 222 -16.81 13.66 -24.13
CA LEU A 222 -15.80 14.64 -24.56
C LEU A 222 -15.69 14.69 -26.09
N GLU A 223 -15.89 13.57 -26.79
CA GLU A 223 -15.93 13.54 -28.25
C GLU A 223 -17.16 14.30 -28.80
N ASP A 224 -18.36 14.03 -28.25
CA ASP A 224 -19.57 14.79 -28.56
C ASP A 224 -19.39 16.30 -28.32
N ALA A 225 -18.78 16.68 -27.20
CA ALA A 225 -18.50 18.09 -26.88
C ALA A 225 -17.51 18.72 -27.88
N ASN A 226 -16.46 18.00 -28.28
CA ASN A 226 -15.51 18.48 -29.29
C ASN A 226 -16.19 18.65 -30.66
N GLN A 227 -17.01 17.69 -31.10
CA GLN A 227 -17.77 17.80 -32.35
C GLN A 227 -18.75 18.98 -32.34
N GLN A 228 -19.33 19.33 -31.19
CA GLN A 228 -20.16 20.53 -31.04
C GLN A 228 -19.31 21.81 -31.10
N LEU A 229 -18.13 21.83 -30.49
CA LEU A 229 -17.21 22.97 -30.57
C LEU A 229 -16.71 23.22 -32.00
N GLU A 230 -16.39 22.18 -32.77
CA GLU A 230 -15.98 22.30 -34.18
C GLU A 230 -17.11 22.87 -35.07
N LYS A 231 -18.36 22.44 -34.85
CA LYS A 231 -19.56 23.00 -35.52
C LYS A 231 -19.76 24.48 -35.15
N ASN A 232 -19.52 24.86 -33.89
CA ASN A 232 -19.62 26.25 -33.44
C ASN A 232 -18.48 27.13 -34.00
N ILE A 233 -17.24 26.62 -34.06
CA ILE A 233 -16.09 27.32 -34.64
C ILE A 233 -16.32 27.59 -36.13
N SER A 234 -16.69 26.58 -36.90
CA SER A 234 -16.95 26.74 -38.34
C SER A 234 -18.12 27.68 -38.65
N ALA A 235 -19.17 27.71 -37.82
CA ALA A 235 -20.24 28.70 -37.92
C ALA A 235 -19.78 30.14 -37.59
N LEU A 236 -18.91 30.31 -36.59
CA LEU A 236 -18.31 31.59 -36.24
C LEU A 236 -17.31 32.09 -37.30
N GLU A 237 -16.57 31.19 -37.95
CA GLU A 237 -15.70 31.54 -39.08
C GLU A 237 -16.50 31.99 -40.31
N ALA A 238 -17.62 31.31 -40.62
CA ALA A 238 -18.51 31.68 -41.71
C ALA A 238 -19.14 33.07 -41.51
N THR A 239 -19.64 33.38 -40.31
CA THR A 239 -20.20 34.71 -39.98
C THR A 239 -19.12 35.80 -40.00
N ASN A 240 -17.95 35.54 -39.41
CA ASN A 240 -16.80 36.45 -39.45
C ASN A 240 -16.33 36.73 -40.89
N GLN A 241 -16.46 35.78 -41.83
CA GLN A 241 -16.20 36.04 -43.25
C GLN A 241 -17.29 36.90 -43.92
N GLN A 242 -18.57 36.69 -43.58
CA GLN A 242 -19.67 37.56 -44.05
C GLN A 242 -19.48 39.01 -43.57
N ASP A 243 -19.09 39.21 -42.31
CA ASP A 243 -18.80 40.54 -41.73
C ASP A 243 -17.66 41.25 -42.48
N LYS A 244 -16.57 40.54 -42.80
CA LYS A 244 -15.45 41.09 -43.60
C LYS A 244 -15.91 41.53 -44.98
N ASP A 245 -16.74 40.72 -45.64
CA ASP A 245 -17.27 41.02 -46.97
C ASP A 245 -18.21 42.24 -46.94
N GLU A 246 -19.05 42.38 -45.91
CA GLU A 246 -19.87 43.57 -45.72
C GLU A 246 -19.03 44.82 -45.40
N ILE A 247 -18.06 44.73 -44.50
CA ILE A 247 -17.12 45.82 -44.20
C ILE A 247 -16.42 46.30 -45.49
N SER A 248 -15.97 45.37 -46.34
CA SER A 248 -15.36 45.67 -47.64
C SER A 248 -16.34 46.43 -48.57
N ARG A 249 -17.57 45.92 -48.73
CA ARG A 249 -18.65 46.57 -49.52
C ARG A 249 -18.98 47.98 -49.01
N LEU A 250 -19.05 48.17 -47.69
CA LEU A 250 -19.30 49.47 -47.06
C LEU A 250 -18.13 50.45 -47.26
N GLN A 251 -16.88 49.97 -47.18
CA GLN A 251 -15.69 50.76 -47.50
C GLN A 251 -15.65 51.18 -48.98
N ASP A 252 -16.03 50.32 -49.92
CA ASP A 252 -16.16 50.70 -51.34
C ASP A 252 -17.30 51.70 -51.57
N ARG A 253 -18.46 51.50 -50.95
CA ARG A 253 -19.58 52.46 -50.99
C ARG A 253 -19.16 53.83 -50.46
N SER A 254 -18.44 53.88 -49.34
CA SER A 254 -17.88 55.11 -48.75
C SER A 254 -16.87 55.79 -49.69
N ARG A 255 -15.89 55.03 -50.23
CA ARG A 255 -14.94 55.53 -51.25
C ARG A 255 -15.66 56.07 -52.49
N GLY A 256 -16.75 55.44 -52.93
CA GLY A 256 -17.60 55.89 -54.02
C GLY A 256 -18.35 57.20 -53.72
N LEU A 257 -18.89 57.35 -52.51
CA LEU A 257 -19.57 58.56 -52.05
C LEU A 257 -18.58 59.74 -51.91
N MET A 258 -17.40 59.53 -51.31
CA MET A 258 -16.36 60.56 -51.22
C MET A 258 -15.93 61.07 -52.60
N LYS A 259 -15.78 60.18 -53.61
CA LYS A 259 -15.52 60.56 -55.01
C LYS A 259 -16.64 61.43 -55.58
N LYS A 260 -17.92 61.11 -55.30
CA LYS A 260 -19.08 61.94 -55.72
C LYS A 260 -19.08 63.31 -55.04
N ILE A 261 -18.86 63.37 -53.72
CA ILE A 261 -18.79 64.62 -52.93
C ILE A 261 -17.69 65.54 -53.48
N LYS A 262 -16.46 65.02 -53.67
CA LYS A 262 -15.35 65.79 -54.26
C LYS A 262 -15.67 66.30 -55.67
N LYS A 263 -16.36 65.51 -56.50
CA LYS A 263 -16.81 65.93 -57.84
C LYS A 263 -17.86 67.05 -57.79
N LEU A 264 -18.74 67.06 -56.79
CA LEU A 264 -19.72 68.12 -56.58
C LEU A 264 -19.06 69.40 -56.02
N GLN A 265 -18.21 69.29 -55.00
CA GLN A 265 -17.42 70.42 -54.47
C GLN A 265 -16.61 71.10 -55.58
N MET A 266 -15.92 70.34 -56.42
CA MET A 266 -15.17 70.88 -57.57
C MET A 266 -16.07 71.51 -58.65
N ARG A 267 -17.35 71.13 -58.75
CA ARG A 267 -18.32 71.83 -59.61
C ARG A 267 -18.75 73.15 -58.98
N CYS A 268 -19.10 73.16 -57.69
CA CYS A 268 -19.46 74.37 -56.94
C CYS A 268 -18.34 75.43 -56.98
N LEU A 269 -17.09 75.02 -56.71
CA LEU A 269 -15.92 75.91 -56.77
C LEU A 269 -15.67 76.50 -58.18
N ARG A 270 -16.02 75.76 -59.24
CA ARG A 270 -15.86 76.24 -60.63
C ARG A 270 -17.04 77.09 -61.12
N ALA A 271 -18.22 76.94 -60.52
CA ALA A 271 -19.44 77.60 -60.99
C ALA A 271 -19.35 79.14 -61.06
N PRO A 272 -18.77 79.87 -60.08
CA PRO A 272 -18.58 81.32 -60.18
C PRO A 272 -17.71 81.74 -61.37
N LYS A 273 -16.61 81.04 -61.63
CA LYS A 273 -15.72 81.33 -62.78
C LYS A 273 -16.40 81.00 -64.12
N VAL A 274 -17.18 79.92 -64.19
CA VAL A 274 -17.98 79.58 -65.37
C VAL A 274 -19.06 80.63 -65.61
N LYS A 275 -19.78 81.08 -64.58
CA LYS A 275 -20.79 82.15 -64.65
C LYS A 275 -20.16 83.48 -65.10
N SER A 276 -19.04 83.87 -64.51
CA SER A 276 -18.30 85.09 -64.90
C SER A 276 -17.86 85.04 -66.37
N ASN A 277 -17.24 83.93 -66.80
CA ASN A 277 -16.82 83.75 -68.20
C ASN A 277 -18.01 83.72 -69.17
N ALA A 278 -19.17 83.18 -68.78
CA ALA A 278 -20.38 83.19 -69.59
C ALA A 278 -20.96 84.62 -69.72
N VAL A 279 -20.99 85.38 -68.62
CA VAL A 279 -21.43 86.79 -68.62
C VAL A 279 -20.48 87.67 -69.44
N ALA A 280 -19.17 87.48 -69.35
CA ALA A 280 -18.19 88.18 -70.17
C ALA A 280 -18.42 87.90 -71.66
N LYS A 281 -18.51 86.62 -72.05
CA LYS A 281 -18.81 86.21 -73.44
C LYS A 281 -20.20 86.63 -73.93
N ALA A 282 -21.17 86.85 -73.03
CA ALA A 282 -22.45 87.42 -73.38
C ALA A 282 -22.34 88.93 -73.66
N LYS A 283 -21.66 89.69 -72.79
CA LYS A 283 -21.38 91.13 -72.99
C LYS A 283 -20.60 91.39 -74.29
N GLU A 284 -19.56 90.60 -74.56
CA GLU A 284 -18.78 90.67 -75.80
C GLU A 284 -19.63 90.50 -77.08
N LYS A 285 -20.64 89.62 -77.03
CA LYS A 285 -21.51 89.26 -78.15
C LYS A 285 -22.73 90.17 -78.32
N ALA A 286 -23.24 90.74 -77.23
CA ALA A 286 -24.42 91.60 -77.24
C ALA A 286 -24.21 92.89 -78.05
N LEU A 287 -22.97 93.39 -78.10
CA LEU A 287 -22.58 94.63 -78.76
C LEU A 287 -21.90 94.40 -80.12
N VAL A 288 -22.45 93.47 -80.93
CA VAL A 288 -21.90 93.13 -82.27
C VAL A 288 -23.01 93.03 -83.32
N PHE A 289 -23.11 94.04 -84.19
CA PHE A 289 -24.04 94.04 -85.31
C PHE A 289 -23.46 93.26 -86.50
N LYS A 290 -24.08 92.13 -86.80
CA LYS A 290 -23.66 91.23 -87.89
C LYS A 290 -24.37 91.61 -89.19
N LEU A 291 -23.72 92.45 -90.01
CA LEU A 291 -24.21 92.74 -91.38
C LEU A 291 -24.24 91.49 -92.28
N THR A 292 -23.51 90.43 -91.93
CA THR A 292 -23.44 89.18 -92.69
C THR A 292 -23.85 87.95 -91.87
N HIS A 293 -24.61 87.05 -92.49
CA HIS A 293 -24.83 85.69 -92.00
C HIS A 293 -24.07 84.72 -92.92
N GLY A 294 -23.08 84.02 -92.37
CA GLY A 294 -22.11 83.28 -93.20
C GLY A 294 -21.35 84.22 -94.16
N ARG A 295 -21.41 83.96 -95.47
CA ARG A 295 -20.75 84.75 -96.51
C ARG A 295 -21.64 85.85 -97.14
N THR A 296 -22.94 85.88 -96.86
CA THR A 296 -23.90 86.81 -97.49
C THR A 296 -24.36 87.90 -96.53
N TYR A 297 -24.71 89.08 -97.07
CA TYR A 297 -25.26 90.16 -96.27
C TYR A 297 -26.73 89.90 -95.92
N THR A 298 -27.10 90.18 -94.68
CA THR A 298 -28.45 89.94 -94.15
C THR A 298 -29.49 90.78 -94.91
N PRO A 299 -30.75 90.32 -95.01
CA PRO A 299 -31.82 91.11 -95.62
C PRO A 299 -31.99 92.48 -94.96
N THR A 300 -31.82 92.56 -93.63
CA THR A 300 -31.87 93.81 -92.86
C THR A 300 -30.72 94.76 -93.20
N ALA A 301 -29.48 94.28 -93.33
CA ALA A 301 -28.35 95.12 -93.75
C ALA A 301 -28.53 95.65 -95.18
N ARG A 302 -29.00 94.79 -96.10
CA ARG A 302 -29.30 95.20 -97.49
C ARG A 302 -30.47 96.21 -97.56
N ALA A 303 -31.49 96.04 -96.73
CA ALA A 303 -32.60 96.99 -96.64
C ALA A 303 -32.17 98.34 -96.02
N LEU A 304 -31.32 98.33 -94.99
CA LEU A 304 -30.74 99.54 -94.41
C LEU A 304 -29.88 100.31 -95.43
N ALA A 305 -29.04 99.61 -96.18
CA ALA A 305 -28.23 100.21 -97.25
C ALA A 305 -29.10 100.90 -98.32
N ARG A 306 -30.21 100.25 -98.75
CA ARG A 306 -31.19 100.87 -99.66
C ARG A 306 -31.93 102.06 -99.06
N LYS A 307 -32.25 102.04 -97.75
CA LYS A 307 -32.87 103.20 -97.09
C LYS A 307 -31.91 104.40 -97.05
N LEU A 308 -30.66 104.19 -96.66
CA LEU A 308 -29.65 105.26 -96.61
C LEU A 308 -29.41 105.89 -97.98
N GLU A 309 -29.31 105.09 -99.05
CA GLU A 309 -29.16 105.62 -100.41
C GLU A 309 -30.39 106.43 -100.86
N ARG A 310 -31.62 105.95 -100.58
CA ARG A 310 -32.85 106.72 -100.84
C ARG A 310 -32.94 108.05 -100.09
N HIS A 311 -32.21 108.20 -98.98
CA HIS A 311 -32.06 109.45 -98.24
C HIS A 311 -30.82 110.26 -98.67
N GLY A 312 -30.27 110.01 -99.87
CA GLY A 312 -29.18 110.79 -100.47
C GLY A 312 -27.77 110.34 -100.08
N CYS A 313 -27.60 109.28 -99.28
CA CYS A 313 -26.28 108.79 -98.92
C CYS A 313 -25.60 108.10 -100.12
N SER A 314 -24.51 108.68 -100.63
CA SER A 314 -23.72 108.09 -101.71
C SER A 314 -23.30 106.65 -101.39
N GLN A 315 -23.44 105.75 -102.36
CA GLN A 315 -23.21 104.31 -102.22
C GLN A 315 -21.79 103.93 -101.71
N GLU A 316 -20.83 104.85 -101.81
CA GLU A 316 -19.47 104.69 -101.26
C GLU A 316 -19.41 104.90 -99.74
N PHE A 317 -20.23 105.82 -99.24
CA PHE A 317 -20.31 106.22 -97.83
C PHE A 317 -21.38 105.48 -97.04
N VAL A 318 -22.39 104.86 -97.68
CA VAL A 318 -23.39 104.01 -97.01
C VAL A 318 -22.74 102.97 -96.06
N GLY A 319 -21.61 102.38 -96.47
CA GLY A 319 -20.86 101.45 -95.62
C GLY A 319 -20.21 102.11 -94.40
N VAL A 320 -19.76 103.35 -94.52
CA VAL A 320 -19.21 104.18 -93.43
C VAL A 320 -20.32 104.54 -92.45
N VAL A 321 -21.44 105.08 -92.96
CA VAL A 321 -22.55 105.56 -92.14
C VAL A 321 -23.18 104.44 -91.30
N ILE A 322 -23.28 103.21 -91.84
CA ILE A 322 -23.73 102.06 -91.04
C ILE A 322 -22.73 101.72 -89.91
N GLU A 323 -21.43 101.83 -90.17
CA GLU A 323 -20.36 101.57 -89.19
C GLU A 323 -20.36 102.65 -88.09
N ASP A 324 -20.36 103.92 -88.46
CA ASP A 324 -20.36 105.07 -87.55
C ASP A 324 -21.63 105.14 -86.69
N VAL A 325 -22.82 104.96 -87.27
CA VAL A 325 -24.09 104.99 -86.51
C VAL A 325 -24.17 103.83 -85.51
N CYS A 326 -23.67 102.64 -85.87
CA CYS A 326 -23.60 101.52 -84.94
C CYS A 326 -22.56 101.77 -83.84
N ASN A 327 -21.37 102.29 -84.18
CA ASN A 327 -20.33 102.63 -83.22
C ASN A 327 -20.80 103.71 -82.23
N ALA A 328 -21.52 104.75 -82.70
CA ALA A 328 -22.14 105.77 -81.86
C ALA A 328 -23.23 105.21 -80.93
N ALA A 329 -23.96 104.17 -81.37
CA ALA A 329 -24.88 103.40 -80.54
C ALA A 329 -24.18 102.38 -79.61
N GLY A 330 -22.84 102.35 -79.55
CA GLY A 330 -22.06 101.42 -78.74
C GLY A 330 -21.98 99.98 -79.29
N VAL A 331 -22.38 99.77 -80.54
CA VAL A 331 -22.50 98.45 -81.18
C VAL A 331 -21.44 98.29 -82.27
N ARG A 332 -20.49 97.38 -82.09
CA ARG A 332 -19.39 97.16 -83.04
C ARG A 332 -19.88 96.47 -84.31
N VAL A 333 -19.41 96.91 -85.48
CA VAL A 333 -19.74 96.29 -86.77
C VAL A 333 -18.63 95.33 -87.20
N ASN A 334 -18.98 94.07 -87.46
CA ASN A 334 -17.98 93.04 -87.81
C ASN A 334 -17.36 93.19 -89.20
N LYS A 335 -18.00 93.93 -90.12
CA LYS A 335 -17.59 94.08 -91.52
C LYS A 335 -18.36 95.22 -92.19
N ARG A 336 -17.66 96.20 -92.74
CA ARG A 336 -18.23 97.28 -93.57
C ARG A 336 -18.70 96.78 -94.95
N MET A 337 -19.82 97.32 -95.43
CA MET A 337 -20.28 97.11 -96.82
C MET A 337 -19.44 97.95 -97.79
N SER A 338 -18.88 97.33 -98.82
CA SER A 338 -18.16 98.04 -99.89
C SER A 338 -19.14 98.65 -100.91
N ARG A 339 -18.73 99.71 -101.63
CA ARG A 339 -19.53 100.35 -102.70
C ARG A 339 -20.16 99.34 -103.68
N ARG A 340 -19.39 98.36 -104.16
CA ARG A 340 -19.88 97.28 -105.04
C ARG A 340 -20.95 96.39 -104.36
N THR A 341 -20.86 96.18 -103.06
CA THR A 341 -21.87 95.45 -102.27
C THR A 341 -23.15 96.28 -102.13
N VAL A 342 -23.03 97.57 -101.85
CA VAL A 342 -24.15 98.50 -101.72
C VAL A 342 -24.90 98.59 -103.05
N GLY A 343 -24.21 98.89 -104.15
CA GLY A 343 -24.79 98.94 -105.50
C GLY A 343 -25.47 97.63 -105.91
N ARG A 344 -24.88 96.46 -105.61
CA ARG A 344 -25.57 95.16 -105.77
C ARG A 344 -26.82 95.03 -104.91
N SER A 345 -26.78 95.44 -103.65
CA SER A 345 -27.91 95.36 -102.72
C SER A 345 -29.09 96.27 -103.11
N ILE A 346 -28.80 97.34 -103.85
CA ILE A 346 -29.78 98.24 -104.47
C ILE A 346 -30.31 97.61 -105.77
N GLY A 347 -29.44 97.21 -106.70
CA GLY A 347 -29.83 96.59 -107.98
C GLY A 347 -30.63 95.29 -107.81
N GLU A 348 -30.18 94.37 -106.96
CA GLU A 348 -30.91 93.15 -106.59
C GLU A 348 -32.29 93.49 -105.99
N GLY A 349 -32.38 94.57 -105.21
CA GLY A 349 -33.65 95.04 -104.62
C GLY A 349 -34.59 95.69 -105.63
N ALA A 350 -34.06 96.40 -106.64
CA ALA A 350 -34.83 97.00 -107.72
C ALA A 350 -35.37 95.93 -108.69
N VAL A 351 -34.56 94.90 -108.99
CA VAL A 351 -35.00 93.73 -109.77
C VAL A 351 -36.08 92.96 -109.00
N ALA A 352 -35.89 92.70 -107.70
CA ALA A 352 -36.91 92.05 -106.88
C ALA A 352 -38.24 92.82 -106.83
N ALA A 353 -38.19 94.16 -106.71
CA ALA A 353 -39.39 94.99 -106.75
C ALA A 353 -40.11 94.94 -108.10
N LYS A 354 -39.39 94.89 -109.22
CA LYS A 354 -39.98 94.69 -110.56
C LYS A 354 -40.63 93.32 -110.71
N ILE A 355 -39.99 92.27 -110.21
CA ILE A 355 -40.54 90.91 -110.22
C ILE A 355 -41.82 90.85 -109.37
N GLN A 356 -41.81 91.46 -108.18
CA GLN A 356 -43.00 91.54 -107.32
C GLN A 356 -44.16 92.28 -108.00
N ILE A 357 -43.92 93.42 -108.66
CA ILE A 357 -44.98 94.14 -109.40
C ILE A 357 -45.54 93.28 -110.55
N VAL A 358 -44.69 92.54 -111.28
CA VAL A 358 -45.15 91.63 -112.35
C VAL A 358 -45.97 90.47 -111.79
N ASP A 359 -45.58 89.91 -110.63
CA ASP A 359 -46.31 88.86 -109.93
C ASP A 359 -47.66 89.35 -109.38
N GLU A 360 -47.69 90.55 -108.79
CA GLU A 360 -48.91 91.24 -108.36
C GLU A 360 -49.85 91.55 -109.55
N MET A 361 -49.32 91.97 -110.70
CA MET A 361 -50.11 92.18 -111.92
C MET A 361 -50.65 90.87 -112.51
N ALA A 362 -49.88 89.78 -112.46
CA ALA A 362 -50.32 88.46 -112.91
C ALA A 362 -51.47 87.93 -112.04
N HIS A 363 -51.36 88.06 -110.71
CA HIS A 363 -52.41 87.66 -109.78
C HIS A 363 -53.62 88.61 -109.79
N ALA A 364 -53.44 89.92 -110.01
CA ALA A 364 -54.56 90.84 -110.20
C ALA A 364 -55.39 90.49 -111.46
N SER A 365 -54.73 89.95 -112.49
CA SER A 365 -55.39 89.55 -113.75
C SER A 365 -56.28 88.30 -113.59
N SER A 366 -56.05 87.43 -112.60
CA SER A 366 -56.88 86.26 -112.33
C SER A 366 -58.06 86.51 -111.38
N VAL A 367 -58.11 87.69 -110.73
CA VAL A 367 -59.26 88.13 -109.91
C VAL A 367 -60.43 88.63 -110.79
N PHE A 368 -60.15 89.11 -112.00
CA PHE A 368 -61.18 89.50 -112.97
C PHE A 368 -61.73 88.30 -113.76
N HIS A 369 -62.37 87.37 -113.05
CA HIS A 369 -63.32 86.46 -113.68
C HIS A 369 -64.63 87.22 -113.89
N TRP A 370 -64.92 87.58 -115.14
CA TRP A 370 -66.18 88.21 -115.53
C TRP A 370 -67.21 87.11 -115.76
N GLU A 371 -68.31 87.16 -115.00
CA GLU A 371 -69.59 86.50 -115.34
C GLU A 371 -70.38 87.39 -116.33
#